data_AF-A0A644WNH5-F1
#
_entry.id   AF-A0A644WNH5-F1
#
_cell.length_a   1.000
_cell.length_b   1.000
_cell.length_c   1.000
_cell.angle_alpha   90.00
_cell.angle_beta   90.00
_cell.angle_gamma   90.00
#
_symmetry.space_group_name_H-M   'P 1'
#
loop_
_entity.id
_entity.type
_entity.pdbx_description
1 polymer ?
#
loop_
_entity_poly.entity_id
_entity_poly.type
_entity_poly.pdbx_seq_one_letter_code
_entity_poly.pdbx_strand_id
1 'polypeptide(L)'
;MENQLYRFNVNVGLIVFGFASAFSGMLIQIKYHIGSHGDVATGDSVLGINYPGWSAVHKFSIVAMTLLAICHIAQHWNWYKSVVAKRLFSKNRQVLVFTVLFVLVAITGLTPWFIDLTDGDEMLRKAFIEIHDKLALIMSVYLVLHIFKRFKWFVSAFGKLKNDRRTYKAEQPFDDIV
;
A
#
# COMPACT_ATOMS: atom_id res chain seq x y z
N MET A 1 4.87 -0.88 -25.38
CA MET A 1 3.59 -0.64 -24.67
C MET A 1 3.50 -1.40 -23.35
N GLU A 2 3.78 -2.71 -23.35
CA GLU A 2 3.62 -3.60 -22.19
C GLU A 2 4.38 -3.16 -20.93
N ASN A 3 5.65 -2.78 -21.03
CA ASN A 3 6.44 -2.35 -19.87
C ASN A 3 5.91 -1.06 -19.19
N GLN A 4 5.32 -0.13 -19.97
CA GLN A 4 4.72 1.09 -19.42
C GLN A 4 3.36 0.78 -18.79
N LEU A 5 2.57 -0.09 -19.43
CA LEU A 5 1.29 -0.55 -18.89
C LEU A 5 1.46 -1.34 -17.59
N TYR A 6 2.43 -2.26 -17.53
CA TYR A 6 2.77 -3.01 -16.31
C TYR A 6 3.16 -2.09 -15.16
N ARG A 7 4.06 -1.13 -15.41
CA ARG A 7 4.43 -0.11 -14.42
C ARG A 7 3.23 0.70 -13.96
N PHE A 8 2.38 1.13 -14.89
CA PHE A 8 1.18 1.89 -14.55
C PHE A 8 0.22 1.07 -13.69
N ASN A 9 -0.06 -0.19 -14.06
CA ASN A 9 -0.96 -1.09 -13.34
C ASN A 9 -0.48 -1.38 -11.92
N VAL A 10 0.83 -1.64 -11.72
CA VAL A 10 1.39 -1.84 -10.38
C VAL A 10 1.19 -0.60 -9.51
N ASN A 11 1.42 0.59 -10.06
CA ASN A 11 1.27 1.85 -9.33
C ASN A 11 -0.21 2.17 -9.01
N VAL A 12 -1.14 1.89 -9.93
CA VAL A 12 -2.59 2.04 -9.67
C VAL A 12 -3.05 1.04 -8.61
N GLY A 13 -2.62 -0.22 -8.70
CA GLY A 13 -2.92 -1.24 -7.69
C GLY A 13 -2.42 -0.83 -6.31
N LEU A 14 -1.21 -0.28 -6.20
CA LEU A 14 -0.68 0.24 -4.95
C LEU A 14 -1.52 1.39 -4.38
N ILE A 15 -2.06 2.28 -5.21
CA ILE A 15 -2.97 3.34 -4.74
C ILE A 15 -4.26 2.73 -4.21
N VAL A 16 -4.88 1.80 -4.95
CA VAL A 16 -6.16 1.20 -4.57
C VAL A 16 -6.03 0.39 -3.27
N PHE A 17 -5.07 -0.53 -3.21
CA PHE A 17 -4.88 -1.37 -2.02
C PHE A 17 -4.22 -0.62 -0.86
N GLY A 18 -3.40 0.39 -1.13
CA GLY A 18 -2.87 1.29 -0.12
C GLY A 18 -3.94 2.16 0.52
N PHE A 19 -4.91 2.65 -0.27
CA PHE A 19 -6.06 3.35 0.26
C PHE A 19 -6.96 2.42 1.06
N ALA A 20 -7.28 1.24 0.52
CA ALA A 20 -8.11 0.25 1.21
C ALA A 20 -7.51 -0.17 2.57
N SER A 21 -6.20 -0.44 2.62
CA SER A 21 -5.51 -0.82 3.86
C SER A 21 -5.46 0.34 4.87
N ALA A 22 -5.14 1.56 4.45
CA ALA A 22 -5.10 2.72 5.34
C ALA A 22 -6.51 3.06 5.88
N PHE A 23 -7.52 3.03 5.01
CA PHE A 23 -8.90 3.31 5.39
C PHE A 23 -9.45 2.28 6.37
N SER A 24 -9.30 0.98 6.06
CA SER A 24 -9.77 -0.08 6.95
C SER A 24 -8.98 -0.12 8.26
N GLY A 25 -7.68 0.15 8.24
CA GLY A 25 -6.84 0.22 9.43
C GLY A 25 -7.23 1.37 10.36
N MET A 26 -7.43 2.58 9.83
CA MET A 26 -7.91 3.72 10.62
C MET A 26 -9.30 3.48 11.20
N LEU A 27 -10.20 2.85 10.44
CA LEU A 27 -11.53 2.48 10.94
C LEU A 27 -11.40 1.51 12.11
N ILE A 28 -10.56 0.48 11.99
CA ILE A 28 -10.30 -0.48 13.06
C ILE A 28 -9.77 0.23 14.31
N GLN A 29 -8.78 1.10 14.15
CA GLN A 29 -8.15 1.85 15.23
C GLN A 29 -9.15 2.75 15.97
N ILE A 30 -9.95 3.54 15.24
CA ILE A 30 -10.87 4.54 15.83
C ILE A 30 -12.09 3.88 16.48
N LYS A 31 -12.62 2.80 15.91
CA LYS A 31 -13.91 2.24 16.33
C LYS A 31 -13.80 1.07 17.29
N TYR A 32 -12.76 0.27 17.16
CA TYR A 32 -12.64 -0.97 17.94
C TYR A 32 -11.51 -0.93 18.97
N HIS A 33 -10.75 0.19 19.05
CA HIS A 33 -9.82 0.53 20.14
C HIS A 33 -9.06 -0.69 20.71
N ILE A 34 -8.29 -1.38 19.86
CA ILE A 34 -7.56 -2.62 20.23
C ILE A 34 -6.29 -2.33 21.08
N GLY A 35 -6.15 -1.09 21.57
CA GLY A 35 -5.09 -0.68 22.49
C GLY A 35 -5.32 -1.16 23.93
N SER A 36 -4.35 -0.88 24.81
CA SER A 36 -4.23 -1.39 26.19
C SER A 36 -5.45 -1.21 27.13
N HIS A 37 -6.52 -0.54 26.73
CA HIS A 37 -7.63 -0.18 27.61
C HIS A 37 -8.99 -0.46 26.95
N GLY A 38 -9.58 -1.64 27.22
CA GLY A 38 -11.02 -1.88 27.06
C GLY A 38 -11.41 -3.09 26.22
N ASP A 39 -12.60 -3.62 26.52
CA ASP A 39 -13.30 -4.63 25.73
C ASP A 39 -13.58 -4.10 24.31
N VAL A 40 -13.31 -4.94 23.32
CA VAL A 40 -13.62 -4.63 21.92
C VAL A 40 -15.13 -4.70 21.74
N ALA A 41 -15.77 -3.59 21.39
CA ALA A 41 -17.18 -3.54 20.98
C ALA A 41 -17.35 -4.24 19.60
N THR A 42 -17.20 -5.56 19.59
CA THR A 42 -17.20 -6.40 18.38
C THR A 42 -18.58 -6.48 17.69
N GLY A 43 -19.64 -6.12 18.41
CA GLY A 43 -21.02 -6.07 17.90
C GLY A 43 -21.35 -4.82 17.08
N ASP A 44 -20.53 -3.78 17.15
CA ASP A 44 -20.79 -2.54 16.42
C ASP A 44 -20.49 -2.73 14.93
N SER A 45 -21.43 -2.27 14.09
CA SER A 45 -21.26 -2.28 12.63
C SER A 45 -20.97 -0.87 12.14
N VAL A 46 -20.00 -0.73 11.24
CA VAL A 46 -19.68 0.52 10.55
C VAL A 46 -19.83 0.28 9.07
N LEU A 47 -20.69 1.08 8.42
CA LEU A 47 -21.10 0.87 7.02
C LEU A 47 -21.67 -0.55 6.77
N GLY A 48 -22.35 -1.13 7.76
CA GLY A 48 -22.92 -2.48 7.67
C GLY A 48 -21.92 -3.63 7.83
N ILE A 49 -20.65 -3.35 8.14
CA ILE A 49 -19.59 -4.34 8.33
C ILE A 49 -19.08 -4.26 9.78
N ASN A 50 -18.98 -5.41 10.45
CA ASN A 50 -18.48 -5.54 11.83
C ASN A 50 -16.94 -5.66 11.87
N TYR A 51 -16.38 -5.81 13.07
CA TYR A 51 -14.94 -5.93 13.26
C TYR A 51 -14.29 -7.06 12.42
N PRO A 52 -14.78 -8.32 12.45
CA PRO A 52 -14.23 -9.39 11.62
C PRO A 52 -14.19 -9.06 10.12
N GLY A 53 -15.25 -8.43 9.61
CA GLY A 53 -15.31 -8.03 8.20
C GLY A 53 -14.27 -6.95 7.84
N TRP A 54 -14.15 -5.90 8.64
CA TRP A 54 -13.13 -4.87 8.43
C TRP A 54 -11.70 -5.42 8.59
N SER A 55 -11.49 -6.31 9.55
CA SER A 55 -10.23 -7.01 9.76
C SER A 55 -9.86 -7.87 8.53
N ALA A 56 -10.83 -8.59 7.94
CA ALA A 56 -10.63 -9.35 6.72
C ALA A 56 -10.26 -8.45 5.52
N VAL A 57 -10.98 -7.33 5.34
CA VAL A 57 -10.68 -6.33 4.30
C VAL A 57 -9.25 -5.79 4.47
N HIS A 58 -8.86 -5.46 5.69
CA HIS A 58 -7.51 -4.96 5.98
C HIS A 58 -6.43 -6.00 5.66
N LYS A 59 -6.59 -7.25 6.13
CA LYS A 59 -5.64 -8.35 5.86
C LYS A 59 -5.52 -8.64 4.37
N PHE A 60 -6.64 -8.73 3.65
CA PHE A 60 -6.63 -8.95 2.20
C PHE A 60 -5.92 -7.81 1.46
N SER A 61 -6.23 -6.57 1.84
CA SER A 61 -5.60 -5.38 1.25
C SER A 61 -4.08 -5.36 1.49
N ILE A 62 -3.61 -5.77 2.69
CA ILE A 62 -2.19 -5.86 3.01
C ILE A 62 -1.49 -6.93 2.16
N VAL A 63 -2.08 -8.11 1.98
CA VAL A 63 -1.49 -9.17 1.15
C VAL A 63 -1.29 -8.67 -0.29
N ALA A 64 -2.35 -8.12 -0.90
CA ALA A 64 -2.28 -7.57 -2.25
C ALA A 64 -1.28 -6.40 -2.35
N MET A 65 -1.31 -5.48 -1.39
CA MET A 65 -0.39 -4.34 -1.33
C MET A 65 1.07 -4.79 -1.19
N THR A 66 1.35 -5.81 -0.37
CA THR A 66 2.72 -6.32 -0.16
C THR A 66 3.28 -6.92 -1.44
N LEU A 67 2.49 -7.74 -2.15
CA LEU A 67 2.90 -8.30 -3.44
C LEU A 67 3.20 -7.20 -4.46
N LEU A 68 2.31 -6.21 -4.58
CA LEU A 68 2.50 -5.08 -5.48
C LEU A 68 3.69 -4.20 -5.09
N ALA A 69 3.97 -4.05 -3.78
CA ALA A 69 5.11 -3.30 -3.28
C ALA A 69 6.42 -3.99 -3.65
N ILE A 70 6.48 -5.32 -3.57
CA ILE A 70 7.64 -6.10 -4.04
C ILE A 70 7.86 -5.85 -5.54
N CYS A 71 6.81 -5.94 -6.36
CA CYS A 71 6.88 -5.64 -7.79
C CYS A 71 7.36 -4.20 -8.04
N HIS A 72 6.84 -3.23 -7.29
CA HIS A 72 7.21 -1.82 -7.40
C HIS A 72 8.68 -1.58 -7.04
N ILE A 73 9.17 -2.17 -5.94
CA ILE A 73 10.58 -2.07 -5.54
C ILE A 73 11.48 -2.71 -6.59
N ALA A 74 11.09 -3.87 -7.15
CA ALA A 74 11.82 -4.52 -8.22
C ALA A 74 11.91 -3.63 -9.49
N GLN A 75 10.81 -2.97 -9.88
CA GLN A 75 10.79 -2.00 -10.99
C GLN A 75 11.71 -0.78 -10.76
N HIS A 76 12.04 -0.50 -9.50
CA HIS A 76 12.88 0.61 -9.06
C HIS A 76 14.27 0.17 -8.57
N TRP A 77 14.64 -1.11 -8.67
CA TRP A 77 15.90 -1.65 -8.15
C TRP A 77 17.14 -0.92 -8.67
N ASN A 78 17.18 -0.62 -9.97
CA ASN A 78 18.27 0.14 -10.58
C ASN A 78 18.36 1.59 -10.06
N TRP A 79 17.22 2.19 -9.69
CA TRP A 79 17.20 3.51 -9.07
C TRP A 79 17.81 3.45 -7.66
N TYR A 80 17.44 2.46 -6.83
CA TYR A 80 18.04 2.26 -5.52
C TYR A 80 19.56 2.05 -5.62
N LYS A 81 20.02 1.18 -6.55
CA LYS A 81 21.46 1.01 -6.84
C LYS A 81 22.13 2.33 -7.17
N SER A 82 21.52 3.17 -8.02
CA SER A 82 22.07 4.48 -8.36
C SER A 82 22.09 5.44 -7.18
N VAL A 83 21.11 5.41 -6.27
CA VAL A 83 21.09 6.25 -5.07
C VAL A 83 22.25 5.88 -4.15
N VAL A 84 22.48 4.58 -3.93
CA VAL A 84 23.58 4.08 -3.10
C VAL A 84 24.93 4.36 -3.74
N ALA A 85 25.12 3.99 -5.01
CA ALA A 85 26.40 4.16 -5.71
C ALA A 85 26.84 5.62 -5.80
N LYS A 86 25.89 6.55 -6.01
CA LYS A 86 26.16 7.99 -6.13
C LYS A 86 26.00 8.74 -4.80
N ARG A 87 25.80 8.05 -3.67
CA ARG A 87 25.57 8.63 -2.33
C ARG A 87 24.51 9.73 -2.29
N LEU A 88 23.43 9.56 -3.07
CA LEU A 88 22.36 10.57 -3.21
C LEU A 88 21.31 10.50 -2.09
N PHE A 89 21.70 10.10 -0.87
CA PHE A 89 20.79 9.88 0.24
C PHE A 89 20.04 11.14 0.65
N SER A 90 20.76 12.26 0.82
CA SER A 90 20.16 13.55 1.22
C SER A 90 19.10 14.03 0.22
N LYS A 91 19.40 13.92 -1.09
CA LYS A 91 18.48 14.33 -2.16
C LYS A 91 17.20 13.47 -2.20
N ASN A 92 17.28 12.22 -1.79
CA ASN A 92 16.18 11.26 -1.84
C ASN A 92 15.62 10.89 -0.45
N ARG A 93 15.94 11.69 0.58
CA ARG A 93 15.65 11.38 2.00
C ARG A 93 14.20 11.00 2.22
N GLN A 94 13.24 11.74 1.65
CA GLN A 94 11.81 11.44 1.85
C GLN A 94 11.44 10.03 1.36
N VAL A 95 11.88 9.62 0.17
CA VAL A 95 11.52 8.30 -0.39
C VAL A 95 12.22 7.18 0.39
N LEU A 96 13.46 7.42 0.83
CA LEU A 96 14.20 6.47 1.65
C LEU A 96 13.55 6.30 3.04
N VAL A 97 13.20 7.40 3.71
CA VAL A 97 12.47 7.36 4.97
C VAL A 97 11.13 6.65 4.79
N PHE A 98 10.41 6.95 3.72
CA PHE A 98 9.16 6.27 3.40
C PHE A 98 9.35 4.76 3.19
N THR A 99 10.42 4.34 2.50
CA THR A 99 10.75 2.93 2.30
C THR A 99 11.04 2.23 3.64
N VAL A 100 11.82 2.87 4.53
CA VAL A 100 12.14 2.32 5.85
C VAL A 100 10.88 2.23 6.72
N LEU A 101 10.06 3.28 6.75
CA LEU A 101 8.78 3.29 7.48
C LEU A 101 7.85 2.19 6.97
N PHE A 102 7.76 2.00 5.65
CA PHE A 102 6.96 0.93 5.06
C PHE A 102 7.38 -0.46 5.56
N VAL A 103 8.69 -0.74 5.58
CA VAL A 103 9.20 -2.02 6.09
C VAL A 103 8.89 -2.18 7.58
N LEU A 104 9.09 -1.13 8.40
CA LEU A 104 8.79 -1.19 9.83
C LEU A 104 7.29 -1.42 10.11
N VAL A 105 6.41 -0.73 9.39
CA VAL A 105 4.96 -0.91 9.50
C VAL A 105 4.55 -2.32 9.04
N ALA A 106 5.14 -2.83 7.96
CA ALA A 106 4.87 -4.18 7.49
C ALA A 106 5.28 -5.25 8.52
N ILE A 107 6.48 -5.14 9.09
CA ILE A 107 6.95 -6.07 10.13
C ILE A 107 6.04 -6.00 11.36
N THR A 108 5.79 -4.79 11.87
CA THR A 108 4.96 -4.60 13.08
C THR A 108 3.49 -4.96 12.88
N GLY A 109 2.96 -4.94 11.65
CA GLY A 109 1.59 -5.37 11.34
C GLY A 109 1.45 -6.87 11.10
N LEU A 110 2.47 -7.51 10.52
CA LEU A 110 2.49 -8.96 10.31
C LEU A 110 2.75 -9.74 11.59
N THR A 111 3.54 -9.19 12.53
CA THR A 111 3.87 -9.85 13.81
C THR A 111 2.62 -10.18 14.64
N PRO A 112 1.68 -9.24 14.93
CA PRO A 112 0.44 -9.56 15.63
C PRO A 112 -0.37 -10.65 14.97
N TRP A 113 -0.43 -10.66 13.63
CA TRP A 113 -1.15 -11.68 12.89
C TRP A 113 -0.48 -13.06 13.03
N PHE A 114 0.87 -13.11 13.05
CA PHE A 114 1.59 -14.35 13.31
C PHE A 114 1.38 -14.86 14.74
N ILE A 115 1.45 -13.97 15.74
CA ILE A 115 1.21 -14.32 17.15
C ILE A 115 -0.19 -14.91 17.34
N ASP A 116 -1.20 -14.29 16.72
CA ASP A 116 -2.60 -14.75 16.71
C ASP A 116 -2.75 -16.17 16.13
N LEU A 117 -1.99 -16.50 15.07
CA LEU A 117 -2.01 -17.81 14.43
C LEU A 117 -1.30 -18.90 15.25
N THR A 118 -0.35 -18.52 16.11
CA THR A 118 0.41 -19.45 16.96
C THR A 118 -0.11 -19.55 18.39
N ASP A 119 -1.27 -18.94 18.67
CA ASP A 119 -1.85 -18.84 20.03
C ASP A 119 -0.84 -18.28 21.06
N GLY A 120 -0.11 -17.23 20.65
CA GLY A 120 0.94 -16.61 21.45
C GLY A 120 0.43 -15.53 22.41
N ASP A 121 1.37 -14.86 23.08
CA ASP A 121 1.07 -13.90 24.15
C ASP A 121 0.21 -12.69 23.67
N GLU A 122 -0.98 -12.53 24.26
CA GLU A 122 -1.92 -11.47 23.89
C GLU A 122 -1.40 -10.06 24.20
N MET A 123 -0.62 -9.91 25.28
CA MET A 123 -0.08 -8.61 25.70
C MET A 123 0.97 -8.13 24.69
N LEU A 124 1.86 -9.03 24.25
CA LEU A 124 2.83 -8.80 23.19
C LEU A 124 2.14 -8.44 21.87
N ARG A 125 1.08 -9.18 21.51
CA ARG A 125 0.26 -8.90 20.32
C ARG A 125 -0.32 -7.48 20.35
N LYS A 126 -0.94 -7.07 21.46
CA LYS A 126 -1.50 -5.73 21.64
C LYS A 126 -0.42 -4.64 21.61
N ALA A 127 0.74 -4.89 22.21
CA ALA A 127 1.87 -3.96 22.17
C ALA A 127 2.37 -3.71 20.73
N PHE A 128 2.49 -4.76 19.91
CA PHE A 128 2.86 -4.60 18.50
C PHE A 128 1.79 -3.87 17.69
N ILE A 129 0.50 -4.09 17.96
CA ILE A 129 -0.59 -3.34 17.32
C ILE A 129 -0.48 -1.84 17.64
N GLU A 130 -0.22 -1.47 18.89
CA GLU A 130 -0.07 -0.07 19.27
C GLU A 130 1.15 0.60 18.60
N ILE A 131 2.27 -0.12 18.51
CA ILE A 131 3.45 0.36 17.78
C ILE A 131 3.14 0.51 16.28
N HIS A 132 2.45 -0.48 15.69
CA HIS A 132 2.03 -0.45 14.31
C HIS A 132 1.16 0.77 14.02
N ASP A 133 0.14 1.04 14.84
CA ASP A 133 -0.81 2.15 14.65
C ASP A 133 -0.09 3.51 14.63
N LYS A 134 0.84 3.73 15.58
CA LYS A 134 1.64 4.97 15.63
C LYS A 134 2.54 5.13 14.40
N LEU A 135 3.21 4.06 13.98
CA LEU A 135 4.07 4.08 12.79
C LEU A 135 3.26 4.25 11.50
N ALA A 136 2.09 3.60 11.41
CA ALA A 136 1.20 3.65 10.26
C ALA A 136 0.62 5.05 10.05
N LEU A 137 0.35 5.80 11.13
CA LEU A 137 -0.09 7.19 11.05
C LEU A 137 1.01 8.08 10.43
N ILE A 138 2.26 7.94 10.89
CA ILE A 138 3.40 8.67 10.32
C ILE A 138 3.61 8.27 8.85
N MET A 139 3.57 6.97 8.55
CA MET A 139 3.72 6.44 7.20
C MET A 139 2.64 6.98 6.25
N SER A 140 1.39 7.12 6.71
CA SER A 140 0.27 7.63 5.92
C SER A 140 0.53 9.06 5.43
N VAL A 141 1.13 9.92 6.27
CA VAL A 141 1.55 11.27 5.86
C VAL A 141 2.61 11.19 4.75
N TYR A 142 3.63 10.34 4.91
CA TYR A 142 4.68 10.17 3.90
C TYR A 142 4.14 9.57 2.59
N LEU A 143 3.17 8.66 2.65
CA LEU A 143 2.48 8.08 1.50
C LEU A 143 1.74 9.16 0.70
N VAL A 144 0.96 10.00 1.39
CA VAL A 144 0.24 11.11 0.77
C VAL A 144 1.22 12.06 0.08
N LEU A 145 2.30 12.46 0.76
CA LEU A 145 3.36 13.29 0.16
C LEU A 145 4.05 12.61 -1.03
N HIS A 146 4.24 11.30 -0.99
CA HIS A 146 4.82 10.53 -2.10
C HIS A 146 3.89 10.55 -3.33
N ILE A 147 2.60 10.26 -3.13
CA ILE A 147 1.59 10.26 -4.20
C ILE A 147 1.50 11.65 -4.85
N PHE A 148 1.40 12.72 -4.05
CA PHE A 148 1.35 14.09 -4.57
C PHE A 148 2.55 14.44 -5.43
N LYS A 149 3.77 14.07 -5.01
CA LYS A 149 5.00 14.29 -5.80
C LYS A 149 5.02 13.51 -7.11
N ARG A 150 4.31 12.37 -7.17
CA ARG A 150 4.24 11.51 -8.37
C ARG A 150 3.00 11.75 -9.22
N PHE A 151 2.08 12.61 -8.78
CA PHE A 151 0.82 12.87 -9.48
C PHE A 151 1.00 13.31 -10.94
N LYS A 152 1.95 14.21 -11.22
CA LYS A 152 2.28 14.64 -12.59
C LYS A 152 2.68 13.48 -13.50
N TRP A 153 3.43 12.51 -12.95
CA TRP A 153 3.82 11.32 -13.70
C TRP A 153 2.62 10.44 -14.01
N PHE A 154 1.69 10.24 -13.07
CA PHE A 154 0.46 9.48 -13.31
C PHE A 154 -0.37 10.07 -14.45
N VAL A 155 -0.61 11.39 -14.43
CA VAL A 155 -1.38 12.08 -15.48
C VAL A 155 -0.72 11.91 -16.85
N SER A 156 0.61 12.06 -16.91
CA SER A 156 1.37 11.88 -18.15
C SER A 156 1.34 10.44 -18.65
N ALA A 157 1.53 9.45 -17.76
CA ALA A 157 1.52 8.04 -18.11
C ALA A 157 0.15 7.60 -18.64
N PHE A 158 -0.93 8.05 -17.99
CA PHE A 158 -2.30 7.78 -18.45
C PHE A 158 -2.57 8.39 -19.83
N GLY A 159 -2.14 9.63 -20.07
CA GLY A 159 -2.27 10.28 -21.37
C GLY A 159 -1.55 9.52 -22.49
N LYS A 160 -0.32 9.05 -22.23
CA LYS A 160 0.44 8.23 -23.18
C LYS A 160 -0.26 6.91 -23.50
N LEU A 161 -0.69 6.16 -22.47
CA LEU A 161 -1.41 4.90 -22.66
C LEU A 161 -2.72 5.07 -23.44
N LYS A 162 -3.43 6.19 -23.24
CA LYS A 162 -4.64 6.51 -24.00
C LYS A 162 -4.34 6.78 -25.47
N ASN A 163 -3.27 7.53 -25.76
CA ASN A 163 -2.87 7.84 -27.14
C ASN A 163 -2.37 6.58 -27.86
N ASP A 164 -1.51 5.79 -27.21
CA ASP A 164 -0.99 4.53 -27.78
C ASP A 164 -2.11 3.54 -28.10
N ARG A 165 -3.16 3.47 -27.26
CA ARG A 165 -4.35 2.65 -27.54
C ARG A 165 -5.14 3.17 -28.74
N ARG A 166 -5.22 4.50 -28.92
CA ARG A 166 -5.92 5.12 -30.06
C ARG A 166 -5.18 4.88 -31.36
N THR A 167 -3.86 5.04 -31.39
CA THR A 167 -3.05 4.79 -32.60
C THR A 167 -3.11 3.32 -33.00
N TYR A 168 -2.98 2.39 -32.04
CA TYR A 168 -3.12 0.96 -32.31
C TYR A 168 -4.47 0.60 -32.96
N LYS A 169 -5.58 1.15 -32.45
CA LYS A 169 -6.91 0.95 -33.05
C LYS A 169 -7.07 1.59 -34.43
N ALA A 170 -6.37 2.70 -34.70
CA ALA A 170 -6.41 3.36 -36.00
C ALA A 170 -5.58 2.64 -37.06
N GLU A 171 -4.56 1.88 -36.65
CA GLU A 171 -3.69 1.07 -37.54
C GLU A 171 -4.24 -0.34 -37.83
N GLN A 172 -5.23 -0.83 -37.05
CA GLN A 172 -5.96 -2.06 -37.32
C GLN A 172 -7.45 -1.85 -37.70
N PRO A 173 -7.80 -1.08 -38.75
CA PRO A 173 -9.21 -0.84 -39.08
C PRO A 173 -9.88 -1.99 -39.88
N PHE A 174 -9.17 -3.06 -40.28
CA PHE A 174 -9.69 -4.04 -41.26
C PHE A 174 -9.64 -5.52 -40.86
N ASP A 175 -9.20 -5.90 -39.66
CA ASP A 175 -9.15 -7.32 -39.27
C ASP A 175 -10.48 -7.85 -38.67
N ASP A 176 -11.48 -6.98 -38.45
CA ASP A 176 -12.78 -7.32 -37.84
C ASP A 176 -13.90 -7.61 -38.88
N ILE A 177 -13.56 -7.87 -40.15
CA ILE A 177 -14.52 -8.29 -41.19
C ILE A 177 -14.10 -9.64 -41.78
N VAL A 178 -14.28 -10.73 -41.03
CA VAL A 178 -14.52 -12.11 -41.55
C VAL A 178 -15.42 -12.86 -40.58
#